data_AF-A0A950RVW6-F1
#
_entry.id   AF-A0A950RVW6-F1
#
_cell.length_a   1.000
_cell.length_b   1.000
_cell.length_c   1.000
_cell.angle_alpha   90.00
_cell.angle_beta   90.00
_cell.angle_gamma   90.00
#
_symmetry.space_group_name_H-M   'P 1'
#
loop_
_entity.id
_entity.type
_entity.pdbx_description
1 polymer ?
#
loop_
_entity_poly.entity_id
_entity_poly.type
_entity_poly.pdbx_seq_one_letter_code
_entity_poly.pdbx_strand_id
1 'polypeptide(L)'
;GLIMHALGTESLRGPMNAVAPYPRRMADFPRVLGKLLHRPSVVPTPAFALRLVFGEVADALLLASQRVVPERALETGYVYRYPTLEQALQVVVGASAPV
;
A
#
# COMPACT_ATOMS: atom_id res chain seq x y z
N GLY A 1 2.10 3.33 14.60
CA GLY A 1 3.52 3.17 14.22
C GLY A 1 4.10 4.51 13.83
N LEU A 2 4.01 4.88 12.55
CA LEU A 2 4.59 6.12 12.00
C LEU A 2 4.19 7.40 12.75
N ILE A 3 2.93 7.54 13.17
CA ILE A 3 2.50 8.72 13.96
C ILE A 3 3.26 8.79 15.29
N MET A 4 3.38 7.67 16.01
CA MET A 4 4.14 7.61 17.26
C MET A 4 5.63 7.88 17.05
N HIS A 5 6.18 7.38 15.94
CA HIS A 5 7.56 7.67 15.54
C HIS A 5 7.77 9.16 15.31
N ALA A 6 6.86 9.81 14.57
CA ALA A 6 6.93 11.24 14.31
C ALA A 6 6.83 12.06 15.61
N LEU A 7 5.94 11.68 16.53
CA LEU A 7 5.80 12.34 17.83
C LEU A 7 7.03 12.15 18.73
N GLY A 8 7.70 10.99 18.64
CA GLY A 8 8.88 10.67 19.44
C GLY A 8 10.22 11.09 18.84
N THR A 9 10.25 11.61 17.61
CA THR A 9 11.48 11.96 16.90
C THR A 9 11.62 13.48 16.79
N GLU A 10 12.35 14.10 17.71
CA GLU A 10 12.50 15.57 17.77
C GLU A 10 13.14 16.18 16.52
N SER A 11 13.99 15.42 15.82
CA SER A 11 14.63 15.85 14.57
C SER A 11 13.68 15.85 13.37
N LEU A 12 12.52 15.20 13.48
CA LEU A 12 11.57 15.09 12.38
C LEU A 12 10.74 16.37 12.28
N ARG A 13 10.99 17.15 11.22
CA ARG A 13 10.26 18.39 10.93
C ARG A 13 9.71 18.39 9.51
N GLY A 14 8.53 18.97 9.37
CA GLY A 14 7.83 19.07 8.09
C GLY A 14 7.10 17.78 7.69
N PRO A 15 6.67 17.67 6.43
CA PRO A 15 5.86 16.54 5.98
C PRO A 15 6.64 15.23 5.97
N MET A 16 5.94 14.13 6.27
CA MET A 16 6.44 12.77 6.16
C MET A 16 5.42 11.91 5.41
N ASN A 17 5.89 11.16 4.42
CA ASN A 17 5.04 10.24 3.66
C ASN A 17 4.68 9.03 4.51
N ALA A 18 3.38 8.80 4.71
CA ALA A 18 2.85 7.66 5.45
C ALA A 18 2.60 6.45 4.52
N VAL A 19 3.65 5.95 3.89
CA VAL A 19 3.60 4.78 2.99
C VAL A 19 4.60 3.70 3.42
N ALA A 20 4.38 2.47 2.95
CA ALA A 20 5.35 1.38 3.09
C ALA A 20 6.64 1.68 2.28
N PRO A 21 7.79 1.08 2.64
CA PRO A 21 9.09 1.43 2.06
C PRO A 21 9.27 0.94 0.61
N TYR A 22 8.45 -0.01 0.15
CA TYR A 22 8.57 -0.61 -1.18
C TYR A 22 7.32 -0.34 -2.03
N PRO A 23 7.35 0.68 -2.90
CA PRO A 23 6.25 0.98 -3.80
C PRO A 23 5.93 -0.21 -4.70
N ARG A 24 4.64 -0.49 -4.90
CA ARG A 24 4.15 -1.57 -5.76
C ARG A 24 3.24 -1.03 -6.85
N ARG A 25 3.18 -1.73 -7.98
CA ARG A 25 2.21 -1.40 -9.02
C ARG A 25 0.83 -1.87 -8.57
N MET A 26 -0.21 -1.12 -8.93
CA MET A 26 -1.59 -1.53 -8.65
C MET A 26 -1.90 -2.92 -9.23
N ALA A 27 -1.30 -3.30 -10.37
CA ALA A 27 -1.46 -4.63 -10.96
C ALA A 27 -0.92 -5.79 -10.10
N ASP A 28 -0.01 -5.53 -9.17
CA ASP A 28 0.53 -6.55 -8.27
C ASP A 28 -0.41 -6.81 -7.08
N PHE A 29 -1.17 -5.79 -6.67
CA PHE A 29 -2.07 -5.87 -5.52
C PHE A 29 -3.13 -6.99 -5.64
N PRO A 30 -3.97 -7.02 -6.70
CA PRO A 30 -4.99 -8.06 -6.82
C PRO A 30 -4.39 -9.44 -7.09
N ARG A 31 -3.18 -9.52 -7.65
CA ARG A 31 -2.45 -10.80 -7.82
C ARG A 31 -2.04 -11.39 -6.47
N VAL A 32 -1.43 -10.58 -5.61
CA VAL A 32 -1.01 -11.00 -4.27
C VAL A 32 -2.23 -11.37 -3.43
N LEU A 33 -3.25 -10.51 -3.43
CA LEU A 33 -4.49 -10.76 -2.71
C LEU A 33 -5.19 -12.04 -3.18
N GLY A 34 -5.33 -12.20 -4.50
CA GLY A 34 -5.95 -13.37 -5.10
C GLY A 34 -5.21 -14.67 -4.78
N LYS A 35 -3.87 -14.64 -4.73
CA LYS A 35 -3.06 -15.78 -4.31
C LYS A 35 -3.34 -16.17 -2.85
N LEU A 36 -3.38 -15.20 -1.93
CA LEU A 36 -3.64 -15.46 -0.51
C LEU A 36 -5.05 -15.98 -0.24
N LEU A 37 -6.03 -15.52 -1.01
CA LEU A 37 -7.43 -15.93 -0.90
C LEU A 37 -7.77 -17.18 -1.72
N HIS A 38 -6.82 -17.78 -2.44
CA HIS A 38 -7.07 -18.87 -3.39
C HIS A 38 -8.13 -18.53 -4.47
N ARG A 39 -8.15 -17.26 -4.89
CA ARG A 39 -9.07 -16.70 -5.91
C ARG A 39 -8.29 -15.89 -6.94
N PRO A 40 -7.83 -16.49 -8.06
CA PRO A 40 -6.97 -15.81 -9.02
C PRO A 40 -7.63 -14.56 -9.62
N SER A 41 -6.88 -13.45 -9.69
CA SER A 41 -7.32 -12.18 -10.27
C SER A 41 -6.57 -11.89 -11.57
N VAL A 42 -7.15 -12.34 -12.69
CA VAL A 42 -6.50 -12.30 -14.02
C VAL A 42 -7.15 -11.30 -14.98
N VAL A 43 -8.39 -10.90 -14.73
CA VAL A 43 -9.12 -9.96 -15.59
C VAL A 43 -8.94 -8.54 -15.04
N PRO A 44 -8.29 -7.61 -15.76
CA PRO A 44 -8.17 -6.23 -15.32
C PRO A 44 -9.50 -5.50 -15.44
N THR A 45 -9.79 -4.61 -14.48
CA THR A 45 -10.97 -3.75 -14.55
C THR A 45 -10.75 -2.63 -15.57
N PRO A 46 -11.62 -2.46 -16.58
CA PRO A 46 -11.49 -1.38 -17.56
C PRO A 46 -11.67 0.01 -16.92
N ALA A 47 -10.87 0.98 -17.37
CA ALA A 47 -10.93 2.35 -16.85
C ALA A 47 -12.29 3.01 -17.06
N PHE A 48 -12.94 2.80 -18.22
CA PHE A 48 -14.26 3.37 -18.49
C PHE A 48 -15.33 2.82 -17.53
N ALA A 49 -15.22 1.54 -17.13
CA ALA A 49 -16.15 0.94 -16.17
C ALA A 49 -15.99 1.58 -14.79
N LEU A 50 -14.74 1.86 -14.37
CA LEU A 50 -14.47 2.60 -13.14
C LEU A 50 -15.02 4.03 -13.20
N ARG A 51 -14.83 4.75 -14.31
CA ARG A 51 -15.37 6.10 -14.51
C ARG A 51 -16.90 6.11 -14.52
N LEU A 52 -17.55 5.10 -15.08
CA LEU A 52 -19.00 4.99 -15.08
C LEU A 52 -19.57 4.86 -13.65
N VAL A 53 -18.88 4.11 -12.79
CA VAL A 53 -19.33 3.85 -11.41
C VAL A 53 -18.92 4.96 -10.44
N PHE A 54 -17.70 5.49 -10.58
CA PHE A 54 -17.09 6.40 -9.60
C PHE A 54 -16.89 7.83 -10.11
N GLY A 55 -17.22 8.13 -11.37
CA GLY A 55 -17.06 9.46 -11.97
C GLY A 55 -15.61 9.95 -11.90
N GLU A 56 -15.45 11.24 -11.58
CA GLU A 56 -14.13 11.90 -11.45
C GLU A 56 -13.25 11.30 -10.35
N VAL A 57 -13.85 10.67 -9.34
CA VAL A 57 -13.11 9.98 -8.25
C VAL A 57 -12.30 8.80 -8.81
N ALA A 58 -12.77 8.18 -9.91
CA ALA A 58 -12.01 7.12 -10.57
C ALA A 58 -10.64 7.63 -11.03
N ASP A 59 -10.60 8.80 -11.66
CA ASP A 59 -9.36 9.37 -12.18
C ASP A 59 -8.45 9.87 -11.05
N ALA A 60 -9.02 10.48 -10.00
CA ALA A 60 -8.24 11.05 -8.90
C ALA A 60 -7.65 10.01 -7.94
N LEU A 61 -8.34 8.88 -7.70
CA LEU A 61 -7.95 7.92 -6.65
C LEU A 61 -7.63 6.51 -7.17
N LEU A 62 -8.39 5.98 -8.14
CA LEU A 62 -8.28 4.59 -8.56
C LEU A 62 -7.33 4.40 -9.74
N LEU A 63 -7.39 5.32 -10.71
CA LEU A 63 -6.57 5.32 -11.92
C LEU A 63 -5.32 6.19 -11.77
N ALA A 64 -5.30 7.09 -10.80
CA ALA A 64 -4.11 7.84 -10.43
C ALA A 64 -2.98 6.89 -10.00
N SER A 65 -1.76 7.23 -10.38
CA SER A 65 -0.57 6.48 -10.01
C SER A 65 0.48 7.42 -9.44
N GLN A 66 0.98 7.07 -8.26
CA GLN A 66 2.05 7.78 -7.60
C GLN A 66 3.06 6.78 -7.06
N ARG A 67 4.34 7.06 -7.28
CA ARG A 67 5.45 6.31 -6.68
C ARG A 67 6.02 7.15 -5.54
N VAL A 68 5.54 6.90 -4.33
CA VAL A 68 5.92 7.64 -3.12
C VAL A 68 6.88 6.81 -2.28
N VAL A 69 7.97 7.43 -1.80
CA VAL A 69 8.95 6.80 -0.91
C VAL A 69 8.96 7.51 0.44
N PRO A 70 8.99 6.79 1.57
CA PRO A 70 8.98 7.39 2.89
C PRO A 70 10.39 7.74 3.38
N GLU A 71 11.12 8.58 2.63
CA GLU A 71 12.53 8.94 2.88
C GLU A 71 12.77 9.37 4.33
N ARG A 72 11.97 10.33 4.84
CA ARG A 72 12.11 10.82 6.22
C ARG A 72 11.90 9.73 7.28
N ALA A 73 10.99 8.79 7.05
CA ALA A 73 10.77 7.68 7.98
C ALA A 73 11.98 6.74 7.99
N LEU A 74 12.57 6.49 6.81
CA LEU A 74 13.76 5.63 6.67
C LEU A 74 15.01 6.28 7.29
N GLU A 75 15.25 7.57 6.99
CA GLU A 75 16.37 8.35 7.53
C GLU A 75 16.33 8.47 9.06
N THR A 76 15.14 8.56 9.63
CA THR A 76 14.95 8.62 11.09
C THR A 76 14.85 7.24 11.74
N GLY A 77 15.13 6.17 10.99
CA GLY A 77 15.26 4.81 11.53
C GLY A 77 13.94 4.12 11.87
N TYR A 78 12.80 4.55 11.30
CA TYR A 78 11.53 3.88 11.53
C TYR A 78 11.55 2.44 10.98
N VAL A 79 11.25 1.48 11.86
CA VAL A 79 11.15 0.06 11.49
C VAL A 79 9.70 -0.29 11.16
N TYR A 80 9.47 -0.69 9.91
CA TYR A 80 8.15 -1.11 9.45
C TYR A 80 7.80 -2.50 9.98
N ARG A 81 6.63 -2.62 10.61
CA ARG A 81 6.08 -3.92 11.03
C ARG A 81 5.70 -4.82 9.84
N TYR A 82 5.21 -4.21 8.77
CA TYR A 82 4.80 -4.89 7.53
C TYR A 82 5.40 -4.13 6.33
N PRO A 83 6.71 -4.30 6.04
CA PRO A 83 7.37 -3.59 4.96
C PRO A 83 6.88 -4.01 3.56
N THR A 84 6.36 -5.23 3.40
CA THR A 84 5.87 -5.73 2.11
C THR A 84 4.36 -5.88 2.07
N LEU A 85 3.80 -5.82 0.86
CA LEU A 85 2.37 -6.01 0.63
C LEU A 85 1.91 -7.41 1.04
N GLU A 86 2.72 -8.43 0.76
CA GLU A 86 2.48 -9.82 1.08
C GLU A 86 2.32 -10.01 2.60
N GLN A 87 3.25 -9.47 3.39
CA GLN A 87 3.20 -9.54 4.86
C GLN A 87 1.97 -8.82 5.42
N ALA A 88 1.65 -7.63 4.88
CA ALA A 88 0.49 -6.87 5.32
C ALA A 88 -0.82 -7.63 5.02
N LEU A 89 -0.97 -8.15 3.80
CA LEU A 89 -2.17 -8.85 3.38
C LEU A 89 -2.35 -10.20 4.10
N GLN A 90 -1.28 -10.96 4.35
CA GLN A 90 -1.35 -12.21 5.13
C GLN A 90 -2.03 -11.98 6.49
N VAL A 91 -1.64 -10.92 7.19
CA VAL A 91 -2.24 -10.56 8.48
C VAL A 91 -3.68 -10.10 8.32
N VAL A 92 -3.97 -9.25 7.33
CA VAL A 92 -5.32 -8.68 7.13
C VAL A 92 -6.35 -9.75 6.78
N VAL A 93 -5.98 -10.72 5.92
CA VAL A 93 -6.91 -11.78 5.47
C VAL A 93 -6.93 -13.00 6.40
N GLY A 94 -6.17 -12.97 7.50
CA GLY A 94 -6.07 -14.08 8.43
C GLY A 94 -5.41 -15.33 7.83
N ALA A 95 -4.63 -15.18 6.77
CA ALA A 95 -3.86 -16.29 6.21
C ALA A 95 -2.65 -16.53 7.13
N SER A 96 -2.71 -17.60 7.92
CA SER A 96 -1.55 -18.12 8.64
C SER A 96 -0.40 -18.31 7.64
N ALA A 97 0.80 -17.86 7.98
CA ALA A 97 1.99 -18.19 7.19
C ALA A 97 2.04 -19.72 7.01
N PRO A 98 2.35 -20.25 5.81
CA PRO A 98 2.73 -21.64 5.73
C PRO A 98 3.96 -21.82 6.63
N VAL A 99 3.81 -22.73 7.61
CA VAL A 99 4.89 -23.19 8.48
C VAL A 99 6.00 -23.79 7.64
#